data_AF-A0A6V8MGY2-F1
#
_entry.id   AF-A0A6V8MGY2-F1
#
_cell.length_a   1.000
_cell.length_b   1.000
_cell.length_c   1.000
_cell.angle_alpha   90.00
_cell.angle_beta   90.00
_cell.angle_gamma   90.00
#
_symmetry.space_group_name_H-M   'P 1'
#
loop_
_entity.id
_entity.type
_entity.pdbx_description
1 polymer ?
#
loop_
_entity_poly.entity_id
_entity_poly.type
_entity_poly.pdbx_seq_one_letter_code
_entity_poly.pdbx_strand_id
1 'polypeptide(L)'
;MSVLHVNQISRKIKELFADKIDITDLSSNDKEIESKILTRCLAAYSIYHMAATNEVDAANSVVDGGDDNGIDAIYYSPSNKKMLISQSKWNKSGTGEPSSADVVKFCNGVRDLFNLDFERFNLKIQDKRAIIEKALTEYDTTYELLVIHTGNQNFSMHSMRNIEDLLKEMNDAGDAESDDLVNFTQMNQGAIHVSLASGLEGEHINIEVGLTQWGKLSEPHNAYFGMVAGEEVAKWWCDHGKRLFAKNIRNVLGSTNVNDEIKHTIESTPESFWYFNNGITMVANSIRKSMVGGSSRDIGSFKADGVYVVNGAQTVSTIGRYFEQGGANLDKVRVHLRIVSLENSDEHFGAKVTKSNNRQNRIENRDFVSQDEEQIRLRTELAIEGIEYNIVRSESFKPSDKSFDLQEATVALSCASEQSALAVQAKREIGKFFEDLTKAPYKSIFNPQTNGIYLYNCINIIREVDKCLNEEILKLEKKSGKRYGVMVHGNRIIALVVLKKLNISKIAQVSSYAINKSLINSTTIDAINKTVEVTENMYKGNLLGTLFKNASKCKLIYENCI
;
A
#
# COMPACT_ATOMS: atom_id res chain seq x y z
N MET A 1 -12.77 -0.25 -17.30
CA MET A 1 -12.53 -0.41 -15.84
C MET A 1 -13.72 -1.12 -15.26
N SER A 2 -13.50 -2.21 -14.54
CA SER A 2 -14.41 -3.36 -14.57
C SER A 2 -15.26 -3.52 -13.32
N VAL A 3 -16.41 -4.16 -13.51
CA VAL A 3 -17.27 -4.78 -12.48
C VAL A 3 -16.46 -5.54 -11.41
N LEU A 4 -15.26 -6.03 -11.76
CA LEU A 4 -14.32 -6.65 -10.82
C LEU A 4 -13.96 -5.72 -9.65
N HIS A 5 -13.63 -4.45 -9.90
CA HIS A 5 -13.26 -3.51 -8.83
C HIS A 5 -14.43 -3.25 -7.88
N VAL A 6 -15.64 -3.08 -8.41
CA VAL A 6 -16.86 -2.91 -7.61
C VAL A 6 -17.13 -4.14 -6.73
N ASN A 7 -16.94 -5.35 -7.28
CA ASN A 7 -17.08 -6.59 -6.52
C ASN A 7 -16.02 -6.74 -5.42
N GLN A 8 -14.77 -6.33 -5.70
CA GLN A 8 -13.69 -6.33 -4.71
C GLN A 8 -13.96 -5.33 -3.57
N ILE A 9 -14.38 -4.10 -3.91
CA ILE A 9 -14.81 -3.08 -2.95
C ILE A 9 -15.95 -3.65 -2.09
N SER A 10 -16.99 -4.21 -2.73
CA SER A 10 -18.18 -4.78 -2.10
C SER A 10 -17.81 -5.80 -1.03
N ARG A 11 -16.97 -6.78 -1.39
CA ARG A 11 -16.52 -7.81 -0.45
C ARG A 11 -15.79 -7.21 0.75
N LYS A 12 -14.86 -6.28 0.51
CA LYS A 12 -14.03 -5.70 1.58
C LYS A 12 -14.81 -4.82 2.54
N ILE A 13 -15.64 -3.90 2.05
CA ILE A 13 -16.44 -3.05 2.94
C ILE A 13 -17.49 -3.87 3.70
N LYS A 14 -18.00 -4.95 3.11
CA LYS A 14 -18.88 -5.89 3.83
C LYS A 14 -18.12 -6.65 4.92
N GLU A 15 -16.91 -7.15 4.64
CA GLU A 15 -16.06 -7.79 5.66
C GLU A 15 -15.78 -6.86 6.85
N LEU A 16 -15.60 -5.56 6.61
CA LEU A 16 -15.34 -4.58 7.65
C LEU A 16 -16.58 -4.18 8.45
N PHE A 17 -17.72 -3.97 7.79
CA PHE A 17 -18.85 -3.24 8.40
C PHE A 17 -20.18 -3.97 8.42
N ALA A 18 -20.40 -5.03 7.63
CA ALA A 18 -21.75 -5.60 7.45
C ALA A 18 -22.36 -6.15 8.76
N ASP A 19 -21.52 -6.55 9.72
CA ASP A 19 -21.91 -7.03 11.05
C ASP A 19 -22.02 -5.92 12.10
N LYS A 20 -21.62 -4.68 11.76
CA LYS A 20 -21.53 -3.53 12.69
C LYS A 20 -22.51 -2.42 12.38
N ILE A 21 -22.94 -2.28 11.13
CA ILE A 21 -23.90 -1.24 10.73
C ILE A 21 -25.31 -1.56 11.20
N ASP A 22 -26.05 -0.53 11.61
CA ASP A 22 -27.47 -0.66 11.90
C ASP A 22 -28.26 -0.96 10.62
N ILE A 23 -29.03 -2.04 10.64
CA ILE A 23 -29.93 -2.48 9.56
C ILE A 23 -31.38 -2.68 10.05
N THR A 24 -31.69 -2.23 11.27
CA THR A 24 -32.99 -2.48 11.93
C THR A 24 -34.17 -1.84 11.22
N ASP A 25 -33.93 -0.78 10.45
CA ASP A 25 -34.92 -0.08 9.61
C ASP A 25 -35.08 -0.69 8.21
N LEU A 26 -34.32 -1.74 7.86
CA LEU A 26 -34.41 -2.42 6.57
C LEU A 26 -35.32 -3.65 6.63
N SER A 27 -36.24 -3.75 5.68
CA SER A 27 -37.12 -4.92 5.53
C SER A 27 -36.40 -6.06 4.81
N SER A 28 -36.46 -7.27 5.35
CA SER A 28 -35.90 -8.48 4.72
C SER A 28 -36.54 -8.84 3.37
N ASN A 29 -37.70 -8.27 3.06
CA ASN A 29 -38.42 -8.48 1.79
C ASN A 29 -38.09 -7.42 0.73
N ASP A 30 -37.22 -6.44 1.04
CA ASP A 30 -36.80 -5.41 0.11
C ASP A 30 -35.85 -5.98 -0.95
N LYS A 31 -36.22 -5.85 -2.23
CA LYS A 31 -35.41 -6.30 -3.37
C LYS A 31 -34.09 -5.55 -3.51
N GLU A 32 -33.97 -4.38 -2.87
CA GLU A 32 -32.78 -3.53 -2.89
C GLU A 32 -31.96 -3.60 -1.59
N ILE A 33 -32.31 -4.49 -0.65
CA ILE A 33 -31.64 -4.58 0.66
C ILE A 33 -30.12 -4.67 0.54
N GLU A 34 -29.61 -5.48 -0.39
CA GLU A 34 -28.16 -5.63 -0.58
C GLU A 34 -27.50 -4.32 -1.03
N SER A 35 -28.20 -3.54 -1.86
CA SER A 35 -27.70 -2.24 -2.32
C SER A 35 -27.67 -1.23 -1.18
N LYS A 36 -28.67 -1.25 -0.29
CA LYS A 36 -28.74 -0.38 0.90
C LYS A 36 -27.69 -0.73 1.95
N ILE A 37 -27.43 -2.02 2.15
CA ILE A 37 -26.31 -2.47 3.00
C ILE A 37 -24.98 -1.99 2.42
N LEU A 38 -24.80 -2.07 1.11
CA LEU A 38 -23.57 -1.62 0.45
C LEU A 38 -23.36 -0.11 0.52
N THR A 39 -24.41 0.71 0.39
CA THR A 39 -24.29 2.17 0.61
C THR A 39 -23.91 2.48 2.05
N ARG A 40 -24.55 1.84 3.04
CA ARG A 40 -24.18 2.00 4.46
C ARG A 40 -22.75 1.59 4.78
N CYS A 41 -22.29 0.44 4.30
CA CYS A 41 -20.90 0.02 4.46
C CYS A 41 -19.93 1.01 3.79
N LEU A 42 -20.32 1.60 2.66
CA LEU A 42 -19.51 2.58 1.95
C LEU A 42 -19.44 3.92 2.71
N ALA A 43 -20.55 4.37 3.30
CA ALA A 43 -20.59 5.53 4.18
C ALA A 43 -19.73 5.32 5.43
N ALA A 44 -19.81 4.15 6.08
CA ALA A 44 -18.93 3.80 7.19
C ALA A 44 -17.45 3.80 6.76
N TYR A 45 -17.14 3.23 5.60
CA TYR A 45 -15.77 3.20 5.08
C TYR A 45 -15.19 4.59 4.84
N SER A 46 -16.01 5.54 4.38
CA SER A 46 -15.60 6.91 4.13
C SER A 46 -15.13 7.59 5.41
N ILE A 47 -15.87 7.41 6.51
CA ILE A 47 -15.50 7.89 7.85
C ILE A 47 -14.30 7.13 8.40
N TYR A 48 -14.27 5.80 8.30
CA TYR A 48 -13.14 4.98 8.73
C TYR A 48 -11.82 5.44 8.08
N HIS A 49 -11.84 5.69 6.78
CA HIS A 49 -10.66 6.11 6.03
C HIS A 49 -10.26 7.55 6.34
N MET A 50 -11.21 8.49 6.29
CA MET A 50 -10.92 9.92 6.43
C MET A 50 -10.66 10.34 7.87
N ALA A 51 -11.29 9.71 8.87
CA ALA A 51 -11.08 10.03 10.27
C ALA A 51 -10.01 9.16 10.95
N ALA A 52 -9.49 8.14 10.24
CA ALA A 52 -8.60 7.11 10.80
C ALA A 52 -9.13 6.50 12.11
N THR A 53 -10.46 6.37 12.23
CA THR A 53 -11.13 5.83 13.41
C THR A 53 -11.27 4.30 13.33
N ASN A 54 -11.75 3.67 14.39
CA ASN A 54 -11.98 2.22 14.40
C ASN A 54 -13.29 1.84 13.67
N GLU A 55 -13.43 0.57 13.32
CA GLU A 55 -14.58 0.06 12.55
C GLU A 55 -15.94 0.30 13.24
N VAL A 56 -15.98 0.26 14.57
CA VAL A 56 -17.22 0.40 15.36
C VAL A 56 -17.68 1.84 15.36
N ASP A 57 -16.77 2.79 15.60
CA ASP A 57 -17.08 4.22 15.59
C ASP A 57 -17.49 4.70 14.19
N ALA A 58 -16.81 4.18 13.16
CA ALA A 58 -17.19 4.41 11.78
C ALA A 58 -18.58 3.83 11.46
N ALA A 59 -18.90 2.61 11.91
CA ALA A 59 -20.24 2.04 11.71
C ALA A 59 -21.33 2.84 12.45
N ASN A 60 -21.05 3.28 13.68
CA ASN A 60 -21.95 4.11 14.49
C ASN A 60 -22.17 5.51 13.90
N SER A 61 -21.31 5.97 12.99
CA SER A 61 -21.48 7.27 12.31
C SER A 61 -22.58 7.26 11.25
N VAL A 62 -22.98 6.08 10.77
CA VAL A 62 -23.96 5.92 9.68
C VAL A 62 -25.35 6.34 10.14
N VAL A 63 -25.98 7.24 9.39
CA VAL A 63 -27.32 7.79 9.61
C VAL A 63 -28.26 7.60 8.40
N ASP A 64 -27.76 6.97 7.34
CA ASP A 64 -28.53 6.58 6.14
C ASP A 64 -29.87 5.91 6.50
N GLY A 65 -30.93 6.39 5.85
CA GLY A 65 -32.31 5.96 6.10
C GLY A 65 -33.32 6.84 5.36
N GLY A 66 -34.62 6.59 5.57
CA GLY A 66 -35.64 7.55 5.16
C GLY A 66 -35.39 8.91 5.83
N ASP A 67 -35.72 10.01 5.14
CA ASP A 67 -35.62 11.39 5.66
C ASP A 67 -34.24 11.79 6.22
N ASP A 68 -33.16 11.25 5.63
CA ASP A 68 -31.77 11.61 5.95
C ASP A 68 -31.27 12.90 5.27
N ASN A 69 -32.11 13.51 4.43
CA ASN A 69 -31.79 14.65 3.55
C ASN A 69 -30.46 14.51 2.79
N GLY A 70 -30.11 13.27 2.42
CA GLY A 70 -28.93 12.97 1.60
C GLY A 70 -27.62 12.90 2.37
N ILE A 71 -27.65 12.94 3.70
CA ILE A 71 -26.51 12.70 4.57
C ILE A 71 -26.56 11.25 5.06
N ASP A 72 -25.54 10.46 4.73
CA ASP A 72 -25.51 9.03 5.01
C ASP A 72 -24.65 8.68 6.24
N ALA A 73 -23.67 9.54 6.58
CA ALA A 73 -22.87 9.41 7.79
C ALA A 73 -22.43 10.77 8.37
N ILE A 74 -22.39 10.86 9.70
CA ILE A 74 -21.90 12.03 10.45
C ILE A 74 -20.97 11.57 11.57
N TYR A 75 -19.75 12.11 11.57
CA TYR A 75 -18.75 11.82 12.60
C TYR A 75 -18.07 13.09 13.06
N TYR A 76 -17.95 13.27 14.37
CA TYR A 76 -17.16 14.36 14.96
C TYR A 76 -15.95 13.76 15.68
N SER A 77 -14.75 14.23 15.34
CA SER A 77 -13.50 13.90 16.01
C SER A 77 -13.15 15.02 17.00
N PRO A 78 -13.34 14.82 18.31
CA PRO A 78 -13.01 15.85 19.30
C PRO A 78 -11.51 16.12 19.38
N SER A 79 -10.66 15.10 19.14
CA SER A 79 -9.19 15.26 19.19
C SER A 79 -8.67 16.14 18.07
N ASN A 80 -9.31 16.07 16.89
CA ASN A 80 -8.88 16.80 15.70
C ASN A 80 -9.71 18.06 15.46
N LYS A 81 -10.73 18.32 16.30
CA LYS A 81 -11.77 19.33 16.08
C LYS A 81 -12.26 19.33 14.63
N LYS A 82 -12.60 18.14 14.13
CA LYS A 82 -13.00 17.94 12.73
C LYS A 82 -14.30 17.17 12.65
N MET A 83 -15.28 17.72 11.94
CA MET A 83 -16.55 17.07 11.65
C MET A 83 -16.56 16.58 10.20
N LEU A 84 -16.91 15.32 9.99
CA LEU A 84 -17.07 14.71 8.68
C LEU A 84 -18.55 14.44 8.42
N ILE A 85 -19.01 14.87 7.25
CA ILE A 85 -20.39 14.68 6.78
C ILE A 85 -20.29 14.01 5.42
N SER A 86 -20.83 12.81 5.29
CA SER A 86 -20.67 12.01 4.07
C SER A 86 -21.98 11.62 3.42
N GLN A 87 -22.01 11.66 2.09
CA GLN A 87 -22.99 10.98 1.25
C GLN A 87 -22.30 9.83 0.50
N SER A 88 -23.00 8.71 0.38
CA SER A 88 -22.55 7.49 -0.30
C SER A 88 -23.47 7.10 -1.46
N LYS A 89 -22.89 6.64 -2.57
CA LYS A 89 -23.67 6.12 -3.71
C LYS A 89 -23.07 4.86 -4.31
N TRP A 90 -23.86 3.78 -4.32
CA TRP A 90 -23.45 2.51 -4.89
C TRP A 90 -23.94 2.34 -6.32
N ASN A 91 -23.01 2.38 -7.28
CA ASN A 91 -23.25 2.07 -8.68
C ASN A 91 -22.72 0.68 -9.03
N LYS A 92 -23.63 -0.26 -9.34
CA LYS A 92 -23.32 -1.66 -9.66
C LYS A 92 -22.50 -1.84 -10.95
N SER A 93 -22.68 -0.97 -11.95
CA SER A 93 -21.89 -1.06 -13.19
C SER A 93 -20.45 -0.56 -13.00
N GLY A 94 -20.22 0.22 -11.95
CA GLY A 94 -18.93 0.84 -11.67
C GLY A 94 -18.58 2.00 -12.60
N THR A 95 -19.55 2.54 -13.34
CA THR A 95 -19.33 3.57 -14.37
C THR A 95 -20.17 4.81 -14.12
N GLY A 96 -19.61 5.99 -14.40
CA GLY A 96 -20.31 7.27 -14.26
C GLY A 96 -20.07 7.95 -12.92
N GLU A 97 -20.96 8.88 -12.58
CA GLU A 97 -20.95 9.68 -11.35
C GLU A 97 -22.34 9.61 -10.65
N PRO A 98 -22.44 10.02 -9.38
CA PRO A 98 -23.72 10.32 -8.73
C PRO A 98 -24.57 11.30 -9.54
N SER A 99 -25.89 11.20 -9.44
CA SER A 99 -26.76 12.13 -10.15
C SER A 99 -26.66 13.53 -9.54
N SER A 100 -26.82 14.57 -10.36
CA SER A 100 -26.82 15.94 -9.85
C SER A 100 -27.95 16.18 -8.83
N ALA A 101 -29.05 15.44 -8.92
CA ALA A 101 -30.14 15.52 -7.95
C ALA A 101 -29.72 14.99 -6.57
N ASP A 102 -28.92 13.92 -6.52
CA ASP A 102 -28.36 13.39 -5.27
C ASP A 102 -27.40 14.40 -4.62
N VAL A 103 -26.56 15.05 -5.43
CA VAL A 103 -25.62 16.08 -4.97
C VAL A 103 -26.37 17.31 -4.43
N VAL A 104 -27.42 17.76 -5.11
CA VAL A 104 -28.28 18.85 -4.62
C VAL A 104 -28.96 18.46 -3.31
N LYS A 105 -29.46 17.23 -3.18
CA LYS A 105 -30.04 16.72 -1.94
C LYS A 105 -29.01 16.80 -0.79
N PHE A 106 -27.78 16.34 -1.02
CA PHE A 106 -26.69 16.45 -0.05
C PHE A 106 -26.40 17.89 0.36
N CYS A 107 -26.24 18.81 -0.60
CA CYS A 107 -25.99 20.21 -0.28
C CYS A 107 -27.11 20.82 0.58
N ASN A 108 -28.38 20.49 0.27
CA ASN A 108 -29.51 20.96 1.06
C ASN A 108 -29.52 20.34 2.47
N GLY A 109 -29.21 19.05 2.59
CA GLY A 109 -29.02 18.42 3.89
C GLY A 109 -27.92 19.09 4.71
N VAL A 110 -26.77 19.43 4.10
CA VAL A 110 -25.71 20.17 4.79
C VAL A 110 -26.21 21.53 5.28
N ARG A 111 -26.94 22.28 4.46
CA ARG A 111 -27.55 23.56 4.89
C ARG A 111 -28.50 23.39 6.07
N ASP A 112 -29.41 22.43 5.99
CA ASP A 112 -30.37 22.13 7.06
C ASP A 112 -29.64 21.77 8.37
N LEU A 113 -28.51 21.03 8.27
CA LEU A 113 -27.70 20.64 9.43
C LEU A 113 -27.05 21.85 10.10
N PHE A 114 -26.44 22.74 9.32
CA PHE A 114 -25.77 23.95 9.83
C PHE A 114 -26.76 24.99 10.37
N ASN A 115 -27.98 25.03 9.82
CA ASN A 115 -29.09 25.85 10.33
C ASN A 115 -29.78 25.25 11.56
N LEU A 116 -29.35 24.06 12.02
CA LEU A 116 -29.94 23.34 13.15
C LEU A 116 -31.42 22.97 12.94
N ASP A 117 -31.84 22.79 11.68
CA ASP A 117 -33.21 22.39 11.29
C ASP A 117 -33.44 20.88 11.50
N PHE A 118 -33.16 20.36 12.69
CA PHE A 118 -33.18 18.92 13.02
C PHE A 118 -34.53 18.24 12.76
N GLU A 119 -35.64 18.98 12.80
CA GLU A 119 -36.99 18.48 12.51
C GLU A 119 -37.16 17.97 11.07
N ARG A 120 -36.24 18.35 10.15
CA ARG A 120 -36.23 17.87 8.76
C ARG A 120 -35.51 16.53 8.59
N PHE A 121 -34.85 16.03 9.62
CA PHE A 121 -34.05 14.82 9.57
C PHE A 121 -34.67 13.65 10.33
N ASN A 122 -34.26 12.45 9.99
CA ASN A 122 -34.64 11.22 10.67
C ASN A 122 -34.09 11.13 12.11
N LEU A 123 -34.61 10.14 12.85
CA LEU A 123 -34.23 9.89 14.25
C LEU A 123 -32.72 9.64 14.44
N LYS A 124 -32.05 9.00 13.46
CA LYS A 124 -30.61 8.70 13.55
C LYS A 124 -29.75 9.97 13.62
N ILE A 125 -30.13 11.01 12.87
CA ILE A 125 -29.46 12.32 12.91
C ILE A 125 -29.88 13.09 14.16
N GLN A 126 -31.17 13.05 14.53
CA GLN A 126 -31.66 13.70 15.76
C GLN A 126 -30.97 13.14 17.02
N ASP A 127 -30.70 11.84 17.10
CA ASP A 127 -29.97 11.21 18.21
C ASP A 127 -28.52 11.72 18.33
N LYS A 128 -27.95 12.27 17.25
CA LYS A 128 -26.62 12.88 17.21
C LYS A 128 -26.63 14.40 17.46
N ARG A 129 -27.80 15.01 17.68
CA ARG A 129 -27.99 16.46 17.84
C ARG A 129 -26.98 17.09 18.79
N ALA A 130 -26.79 16.52 19.99
CA ALA A 130 -25.88 17.09 20.99
C ALA A 130 -24.41 17.15 20.51
N ILE A 131 -23.96 16.14 19.73
CA ILE A 131 -22.61 16.10 19.18
C ILE A 131 -22.47 17.11 18.03
N ILE A 132 -23.51 17.24 17.20
CA ILE A 132 -23.53 18.18 16.07
C ILE A 132 -23.54 19.62 16.58
N GLU A 133 -24.43 19.96 17.52
CA GLU A 133 -24.48 21.29 18.15
C GLU A 133 -23.14 21.63 18.85
N LYS A 134 -22.51 20.66 19.50
CA LYS A 134 -21.18 20.83 20.07
C LYS A 134 -20.14 21.14 18.99
N ALA A 135 -20.08 20.36 17.91
CA ALA A 135 -19.14 20.59 16.82
C ALA A 135 -19.32 21.98 16.19
N LEU A 136 -20.57 22.41 15.98
CA LEU A 136 -20.91 23.70 15.38
C LEU A 136 -20.58 24.91 16.27
N THR A 137 -20.53 24.73 17.59
CA THR A 137 -20.25 25.81 18.55
C THR A 137 -18.81 25.80 19.07
N GLU A 138 -18.07 24.72 18.87
CA GLU A 138 -16.69 24.56 19.34
C GLU A 138 -15.69 25.30 18.44
N TYR A 139 -14.90 26.18 19.06
CA TYR A 139 -13.93 27.03 18.38
C TYR A 139 -12.83 26.21 17.67
N ASP A 140 -12.41 26.66 16.49
CA ASP A 140 -11.49 25.98 15.55
C ASP A 140 -12.01 24.67 14.95
N THR A 141 -13.31 24.37 15.03
CA THR A 141 -13.84 23.16 14.39
C THR A 141 -13.87 23.33 12.88
N THR A 142 -13.22 22.42 12.15
CA THR A 142 -13.26 22.35 10.68
C THR A 142 -14.23 21.27 10.22
N TYR A 143 -14.76 21.42 9.00
CA TYR A 143 -15.77 20.54 8.44
C TYR A 143 -15.31 19.96 7.10
N GLU A 144 -15.53 18.66 6.92
CA GLU A 144 -15.24 17.94 5.69
C GLU A 144 -16.52 17.35 5.12
N LEU A 145 -16.90 17.84 3.95
CA LEU A 145 -18.00 17.30 3.16
C LEU A 145 -17.45 16.25 2.21
N LEU A 146 -18.01 15.04 2.25
CA LEU A 146 -17.45 13.89 1.54
C LEU A 146 -18.50 13.19 0.69
N VAL A 147 -18.29 13.10 -0.62
CA VAL A 147 -19.09 12.22 -1.47
C VAL A 147 -18.27 11.02 -1.90
N ILE A 148 -18.68 9.83 -1.46
CA ILE A 148 -18.07 8.54 -1.80
C ILE A 148 -18.95 7.75 -2.77
N HIS A 149 -18.40 7.23 -3.86
CA HIS A 149 -19.18 6.46 -4.84
C HIS A 149 -18.36 5.47 -5.66
N THR A 150 -19.00 4.38 -6.08
CA THR A 150 -18.34 3.33 -6.89
C THR A 150 -18.35 3.61 -8.40
N GLY A 151 -18.78 4.79 -8.81
CA GLY A 151 -18.62 5.29 -10.18
C GLY A 151 -17.17 5.68 -10.49
N ASN A 152 -16.76 5.59 -11.76
CA ASN A 152 -15.37 5.79 -12.19
C ASN A 152 -15.06 7.20 -12.71
N GLN A 153 -16.00 8.14 -12.64
CA GLN A 153 -15.82 9.52 -13.11
C GLN A 153 -15.83 10.50 -11.93
N ASN A 154 -15.06 11.58 -12.06
CA ASN A 154 -15.19 12.73 -11.17
C ASN A 154 -16.48 13.49 -11.50
N PHE A 155 -16.85 14.43 -10.62
CA PHE A 155 -18.07 15.20 -10.83
C PHE A 155 -18.05 16.00 -12.14
N SER A 156 -19.20 16.03 -12.82
CA SER A 156 -19.43 16.97 -13.90
C SER A 156 -19.46 18.40 -13.37
N MET A 157 -19.25 19.36 -14.29
CA MET A 157 -19.27 20.79 -13.97
C MET A 157 -20.57 21.24 -13.29
N HIS A 158 -21.71 20.61 -13.62
CA HIS A 158 -22.99 20.95 -12.99
C HIS A 158 -23.07 20.48 -11.54
N SER A 159 -22.70 19.23 -11.25
CA SER A 159 -22.64 18.70 -9.89
C SER A 159 -21.61 19.48 -9.04
N MET A 160 -20.43 19.75 -9.60
CA MET A 160 -19.38 20.48 -8.89
C MET A 160 -19.78 21.92 -8.55
N ARG A 161 -20.50 22.61 -9.44
CA ARG A 161 -21.00 23.97 -9.16
C ARG A 161 -21.88 24.03 -7.91
N ASN A 162 -22.75 23.04 -7.69
CA ASN A 162 -23.60 23.00 -6.49
C ASN A 162 -22.78 22.87 -5.19
N ILE A 163 -21.64 22.18 -5.25
CA ILE A 163 -20.71 22.05 -4.12
C ILE A 163 -19.93 23.34 -3.94
N GLU A 164 -19.39 23.93 -5.02
CA GLU A 164 -18.66 25.20 -4.98
C GLU A 164 -19.53 26.34 -4.44
N ASP A 165 -20.79 26.42 -4.87
CA ASP A 165 -21.75 27.42 -4.37
C ASP A 165 -22.01 27.24 -2.87
N LEU A 166 -22.10 26.00 -2.39
CA LEU A 166 -22.24 25.69 -0.96
C LEU A 166 -20.99 26.05 -0.16
N LEU A 167 -19.80 25.65 -0.62
CA LEU A 167 -18.55 25.98 0.06
C LEU A 167 -18.34 27.50 0.15
N LYS A 168 -18.65 28.21 -0.95
CA LYS A 168 -18.60 29.67 -0.97
C LYS A 168 -19.57 30.28 0.03
N GLU A 169 -20.80 29.79 0.11
CA GLU A 169 -21.79 30.23 1.10
C GLU A 169 -21.32 30.01 2.55
N MET A 170 -20.73 28.85 2.82
CA MET A 170 -20.33 28.46 4.19
C MET A 170 -19.01 29.10 4.65
N ASN A 171 -18.10 29.39 3.73
CA ASN A 171 -16.81 30.03 4.02
C ASN A 171 -16.85 31.55 3.82
N ASP A 172 -18.00 32.16 3.51
CA ASP A 172 -18.16 33.63 3.39
C ASP A 172 -18.16 34.31 4.77
N ALA A 173 -17.03 34.25 5.48
CA ALA A 173 -16.85 34.80 6.83
C ALA A 173 -16.43 36.28 6.83
N GLY A 174 -16.41 36.96 5.67
CA GLY A 174 -16.14 38.40 5.56
C GLY A 174 -14.68 38.83 5.76
N ASP A 175 -13.75 37.90 5.97
CA ASP A 175 -12.31 38.17 6.07
C ASP A 175 -11.55 37.37 5.00
N ALA A 176 -10.91 38.06 4.05
CA ALA A 176 -10.29 37.42 2.88
C ALA A 176 -8.97 36.66 3.20
N GLU A 177 -8.54 36.65 4.46
CA GLU A 177 -7.31 36.00 4.93
C GLU A 177 -7.53 34.84 5.92
N SER A 178 -8.78 34.44 6.21
CA SER A 178 -9.06 33.26 7.05
C SER A 178 -9.00 31.95 6.25
N ASP A 179 -8.47 30.89 6.87
CA ASP A 179 -8.49 29.53 6.31
C ASP A 179 -9.93 29.02 6.11
N ASP A 180 -10.16 28.25 5.04
CA ASP A 180 -11.46 27.64 4.75
C ASP A 180 -11.91 26.69 5.88
N LEU A 181 -13.07 26.98 6.47
CA LEU A 181 -13.64 26.21 7.56
C LEU A 181 -14.25 24.90 7.06
N VAL A 182 -14.87 24.94 5.89
CA VAL A 182 -15.54 23.82 5.24
C VAL A 182 -14.77 23.44 3.97
N ASN A 183 -14.40 22.17 3.88
CA ASN A 183 -13.71 21.57 2.74
C ASN A 183 -14.56 20.48 2.10
N PHE A 184 -14.26 20.14 0.85
CA PHE A 184 -14.94 19.07 0.12
C PHE A 184 -13.96 18.07 -0.48
N THR A 185 -14.28 16.78 -0.32
CA THR A 185 -13.56 15.66 -0.93
C THR A 185 -14.51 14.76 -1.71
N GLN A 186 -14.08 14.34 -2.90
CA GLN A 186 -14.72 13.28 -3.69
C GLN A 186 -13.89 12.00 -3.65
N MET A 187 -14.52 10.87 -3.33
CA MET A 187 -13.92 9.53 -3.42
C MET A 187 -14.65 8.69 -4.46
N ASN A 188 -14.11 8.65 -5.68
CA ASN A 188 -14.60 7.79 -6.76
C ASN A 188 -14.09 6.33 -6.62
N GLN A 189 -14.51 5.44 -7.53
CA GLN A 189 -14.11 4.03 -7.54
C GLN A 189 -12.59 3.81 -7.44
N GLY A 190 -11.80 4.62 -8.17
CA GLY A 190 -10.35 4.50 -8.18
C GLY A 190 -9.75 4.83 -6.82
N ALA A 191 -10.19 5.93 -6.21
CA ALA A 191 -9.75 6.34 -4.87
C ALA A 191 -10.14 5.31 -3.79
N ILE A 192 -11.34 4.72 -3.89
CA ILE A 192 -11.79 3.67 -2.96
C ILE A 192 -10.95 2.40 -3.13
N HIS A 193 -10.70 1.98 -4.36
CA HIS A 193 -9.91 0.77 -4.64
C HIS A 193 -8.47 0.91 -4.15
N VAL A 194 -7.83 2.07 -4.41
CA VAL A 194 -6.48 2.37 -3.91
C VAL A 194 -6.44 2.41 -2.39
N SER A 195 -7.38 3.10 -1.74
CA SER A 195 -7.40 3.19 -0.27
C SER A 195 -7.60 1.82 0.41
N LEU A 196 -8.42 0.94 -0.17
CA LEU A 196 -8.59 -0.43 0.33
C LEU A 196 -7.36 -1.30 0.12
N ALA A 197 -6.62 -1.09 -0.97
CA ALA A 197 -5.41 -1.84 -1.29
C ALA A 197 -4.20 -1.41 -0.45
N SER A 198 -4.11 -0.12 -0.13
CA SER A 198 -3.01 0.44 0.67
C SER A 198 -3.18 0.23 2.18
N GLY A 199 -4.38 -0.12 2.67
CA GLY A 199 -4.68 -0.04 4.11
C GLY A 199 -4.61 1.41 4.62
N LEU A 200 -4.56 1.64 5.92
CA LEU A 200 -4.44 2.97 6.57
C LEU A 200 -3.09 3.67 6.30
N GLU A 201 -2.69 3.82 5.05
CA GLU A 201 -1.70 4.79 4.56
C GLU A 201 -2.50 6.01 4.04
N GLY A 202 -3.09 6.90 4.85
CA GLY A 202 -2.55 7.65 5.98
C GLY A 202 -2.44 9.11 5.54
N GLU A 203 -3.30 9.99 6.06
CA GLU A 203 -3.37 11.44 5.80
C GLU A 203 -2.00 12.17 5.80
N HIS A 204 -1.97 13.36 5.19
CA HIS A 204 -0.87 14.33 5.24
C HIS A 204 -0.36 14.53 6.68
N ILE A 205 0.92 14.24 6.92
CA ILE A 205 1.54 14.42 8.24
C ILE A 205 2.00 15.87 8.37
N ASN A 206 1.51 16.61 9.35
CA ASN A 206 1.94 17.98 9.61
C ASN A 206 2.78 18.01 10.89
N ILE A 207 3.97 18.62 10.83
CA ILE A 207 4.87 18.73 11.98
C ILE A 207 5.37 20.16 12.17
N GLU A 208 5.63 20.52 13.42
CA GLU A 208 6.45 21.68 13.76
C GLU A 208 7.90 21.23 13.92
N VAL A 209 8.82 22.03 13.38
CA VAL A 209 10.26 21.75 13.35
C VAL A 209 11.04 22.93 13.91
N GLY A 210 11.78 22.69 14.99
CA GLY A 210 12.82 23.57 15.53
C GLY A 210 14.17 23.30 14.86
N LEU A 211 14.66 24.28 14.08
CA LEU A 211 16.01 24.22 13.51
C LEU A 211 16.94 25.21 14.20
N THR A 212 18.10 24.70 14.62
CA THR A 212 19.25 25.50 15.04
C THR A 212 20.27 25.64 13.91
N GLN A 213 20.98 26.77 13.85
CA GLN A 213 21.93 27.12 12.78
C GLN A 213 21.35 26.88 11.38
N TRP A 214 20.18 27.46 11.13
CA TRP A 214 19.39 27.13 9.97
C TRP A 214 19.71 28.02 8.76
N GLY A 215 19.58 27.44 7.58
CA GLY A 215 19.71 28.10 6.30
C GLY A 215 18.47 27.90 5.43
N LYS A 216 18.30 28.78 4.44
CA LYS A 216 17.27 28.67 3.39
C LYS A 216 17.93 28.70 2.03
N LEU A 217 17.51 27.79 1.17
CA LEU A 217 17.70 27.85 -0.27
C LEU A 217 16.38 28.31 -0.89
N SER A 218 16.40 29.36 -1.72
CA SER A 218 15.19 29.91 -2.36
C SER A 218 15.03 29.51 -3.82
N GLU A 219 16.13 29.09 -4.48
CA GLU A 219 16.14 28.73 -5.90
C GLU A 219 16.92 27.42 -6.15
N PRO A 220 16.51 26.57 -7.11
CA PRO A 220 15.30 26.69 -7.93
C PRO A 220 14.00 26.33 -7.17
N HIS A 221 14.11 25.70 -6.00
CA HIS A 221 12.98 25.37 -5.11
C HIS A 221 13.33 25.72 -3.67
N ASN A 222 12.31 26.07 -2.88
CA ASN A 222 12.49 26.39 -1.47
C ASN A 222 12.95 25.14 -0.69
N ALA A 223 14.02 25.27 0.08
CA ALA A 223 14.45 24.26 1.04
C ALA A 223 15.02 24.91 2.30
N TYR A 224 14.82 24.25 3.43
CA TYR A 224 15.35 24.67 4.73
C TYR A 224 16.25 23.57 5.27
N PHE A 225 17.33 23.94 5.93
CA PHE A 225 18.26 22.97 6.51
C PHE A 225 18.88 23.52 7.78
N GLY A 226 19.32 22.63 8.67
CA GLY A 226 19.93 23.01 9.94
C GLY A 226 20.18 21.79 10.81
N MET A 227 20.18 22.01 12.12
CA MET A 227 20.25 20.94 13.12
C MET A 227 18.97 20.89 13.95
N VAL A 228 18.41 19.68 14.09
CA VAL A 228 17.27 19.39 14.95
C VAL A 228 17.72 18.59 16.18
N ALA A 229 17.04 18.78 17.30
CA ALA A 229 17.31 18.03 18.53
C ALA A 229 16.86 16.56 18.40
N GLY A 230 17.60 15.64 19.03
CA GLY A 230 17.23 14.21 19.04
C GLY A 230 15.86 13.96 19.68
N GLU A 231 15.50 14.72 20.72
CA GLU A 231 14.19 14.63 21.40
C GLU A 231 13.03 14.93 20.45
N GLU A 232 13.21 15.91 19.56
CA GLU A 232 12.19 16.31 18.61
C GLU A 232 12.00 15.25 17.52
N VAL A 233 13.10 14.64 17.07
CA VAL A 233 13.05 13.48 16.16
C VAL A 233 12.36 12.28 16.81
N ALA A 234 12.62 12.04 18.11
CA ALA A 234 11.94 10.98 18.87
C ALA A 234 10.44 11.25 18.96
N LYS A 235 10.04 12.52 19.21
CA LYS A 235 8.63 12.92 19.24
C LYS A 235 7.93 12.65 17.91
N TRP A 236 8.53 12.99 16.77
CA TRP A 236 7.93 12.66 15.46
C TRP A 236 7.67 11.15 15.31
N TRP A 237 8.59 10.32 15.79
CA TRP A 237 8.40 8.87 15.79
C TRP A 237 7.28 8.42 16.73
N CYS A 238 7.17 8.97 17.93
CA CYS A 238 6.08 8.62 18.85
C CYS A 238 4.72 9.01 18.27
N ASP A 239 4.62 10.19 17.64
CA ASP A 239 3.36 10.74 17.15
C ASP A 239 2.90 10.09 15.83
N HIS A 240 3.84 9.68 14.97
CA HIS A 240 3.53 9.24 13.60
C HIS A 240 4.14 7.88 13.21
N GLY A 241 5.14 7.41 13.94
CA GLY A 241 5.77 6.10 13.76
C GLY A 241 6.18 5.81 12.33
N LYS A 242 5.81 4.63 11.84
CA LYS A 242 6.15 4.19 10.47
C LYS A 242 5.47 5.02 9.37
N ARG A 243 4.42 5.79 9.68
CA ARG A 243 3.71 6.62 8.68
C ARG A 243 4.60 7.69 8.07
N LEU A 244 5.62 8.17 8.82
CA LEU A 244 6.63 9.11 8.31
C LEU A 244 7.35 8.60 7.05
N PHE A 245 7.32 7.29 6.80
CA PHE A 245 8.03 6.64 5.70
C PHE A 245 7.09 6.03 4.65
N ALA A 246 5.77 6.28 4.71
CA ALA A 246 4.79 5.63 3.81
C ALA A 246 5.08 5.88 2.32
N LYS A 247 5.65 7.05 1.97
CA LYS A 247 6.08 7.39 0.60
C LYS A 247 7.54 7.04 0.30
N ASN A 248 8.25 6.44 1.26
CA ASN A 248 9.62 6.00 1.08
C ASN A 248 9.64 4.58 0.49
N ILE A 249 10.40 4.40 -0.59
CA ILE A 249 10.55 3.11 -1.29
C ILE A 249 11.32 2.10 -0.40
N ARG A 250 12.04 2.58 0.62
CA ARG A 250 12.59 1.75 1.70
C ARG A 250 11.68 1.86 2.92
N ASN A 251 10.86 0.84 3.14
CA ASN A 251 10.25 0.63 4.47
C ASN A 251 11.35 0.55 5.53
N VAL A 252 11.03 0.98 6.76
CA VAL A 252 11.93 0.93 7.91
C VAL A 252 12.50 -0.49 8.03
N LEU A 253 13.76 -0.66 7.66
CA LEU A 253 14.49 -1.91 7.82
C LEU A 253 14.44 -2.30 9.31
N GLY A 254 14.43 -3.61 9.60
CA GLY A 254 14.61 -4.12 10.96
C GLY A 254 15.95 -3.68 11.55
N SER A 255 16.30 -4.13 12.77
CA SER A 255 17.63 -3.85 13.33
C SER A 255 18.72 -4.31 12.34
N THR A 256 19.54 -3.38 11.88
CA THR A 256 20.72 -3.64 11.04
C THR A 256 21.97 -3.20 11.79
N ASN A 257 23.16 -3.63 11.35
CA ASN A 257 24.43 -3.15 11.91
C ASN A 257 24.50 -1.61 11.96
N VAL A 258 23.88 -0.91 11.00
CA VAL A 258 23.79 0.54 10.98
C VAL A 258 22.94 1.07 12.14
N ASN A 259 21.81 0.44 12.45
CA ASN A 259 20.98 0.81 13.60
C ASN A 259 21.75 0.64 14.92
N ASP A 260 22.57 -0.41 15.03
CA ASP A 260 23.38 -0.67 16.21
C ASP A 260 24.51 0.38 16.35
N GLU A 261 25.14 0.81 15.25
CA GLU A 261 26.12 1.90 15.23
C GLU A 261 25.49 3.26 15.61
N ILE A 262 24.30 3.55 15.09
CA ILE A 262 23.53 4.76 15.45
C ILE A 262 23.23 4.74 16.95
N LYS A 263 22.70 3.63 17.47
CA LYS A 263 22.38 3.47 18.89
C LYS A 263 23.62 3.60 19.76
N HIS A 264 24.71 2.93 19.40
CA HIS A 264 25.99 3.04 20.10
C HIS A 264 26.44 4.50 20.17
N THR A 265 26.33 5.26 19.07
CA THR A 265 26.71 6.68 19.07
C THR A 265 25.89 7.50 20.05
N ILE A 266 24.57 7.25 20.16
CA ILE A 266 23.68 7.90 21.14
C ILE A 266 24.11 7.58 22.58
N GLU A 267 24.49 6.33 22.85
CA GLU A 267 24.85 5.86 24.19
C GLU A 267 26.26 6.30 24.62
N SER A 268 27.25 6.24 23.72
CA SER A 268 28.66 6.48 24.08
C SER A 268 29.13 7.91 23.84
N THR A 269 28.71 8.53 22.74
CA THR A 269 29.26 9.81 22.25
C THR A 269 28.17 10.66 21.58
N PRO A 270 27.09 11.02 22.30
CA PRO A 270 25.92 11.70 21.72
C PRO A 270 26.24 13.08 21.14
N GLU A 271 27.22 13.79 21.70
CA GLU A 271 27.68 15.09 21.20
C GLU A 271 28.35 14.98 19.81
N SER A 272 28.90 13.81 19.48
CA SER A 272 29.51 13.54 18.17
C SER A 272 28.51 13.02 17.13
N PHE A 273 27.22 12.89 17.48
CA PHE A 273 26.21 12.27 16.62
C PHE A 273 26.12 12.93 15.24
N TRP A 274 26.21 14.26 15.19
CA TRP A 274 26.17 15.03 13.95
C TRP A 274 27.28 14.64 12.96
N TYR A 275 28.46 14.25 13.46
CA TYR A 275 29.61 13.90 12.62
C TYR A 275 29.56 12.46 12.09
N PHE A 276 28.95 11.55 12.84
CA PHE A 276 28.94 10.13 12.49
C PHE A 276 27.66 9.67 11.76
N ASN A 277 26.65 10.54 11.66
CA ASN A 277 25.36 10.21 11.08
C ASN A 277 25.01 11.12 9.90
N ASN A 278 24.43 10.53 8.84
CA ASN A 278 24.10 11.24 7.59
C ASN A 278 22.91 12.22 7.70
N GLY A 279 22.23 12.28 8.85
CA GLY A 279 21.08 13.15 9.08
C GLY A 279 19.76 12.62 8.52
N ILE A 280 18.82 13.54 8.28
CA ILE A 280 17.45 13.28 7.83
C ILE A 280 17.15 14.22 6.65
N THR A 281 16.54 13.68 5.59
CA THR A 281 15.92 14.50 4.54
C THR A 281 14.42 14.23 4.49
N MET A 282 13.65 15.31 4.57
CA MET A 282 12.20 15.33 4.47
C MET A 282 11.76 16.11 3.24
N VAL A 283 10.59 15.75 2.75
CA VAL A 283 9.84 16.51 1.75
C VAL A 283 8.52 16.93 2.37
N ALA A 284 8.12 18.18 2.13
CA ALA A 284 6.87 18.77 2.63
C ALA A 284 6.13 19.45 1.47
N ASN A 285 4.81 19.44 1.50
CA ASN A 285 3.98 20.17 0.54
C ASN A 285 4.27 21.68 0.65
N SER A 286 4.16 22.23 1.86
CA SER A 286 4.44 23.62 2.20
C SER A 286 5.31 23.71 3.44
N ILE A 287 6.09 24.80 3.55
CA ILE A 287 6.87 25.11 4.74
C ILE A 287 6.69 26.59 5.05
N ARG A 288 6.24 26.89 6.27
CA ARG A 288 6.03 28.25 6.78
C ARG A 288 6.90 28.48 8.01
N LYS A 289 7.66 29.57 8.04
CA LYS A 289 8.41 29.96 9.24
C LYS A 289 7.46 30.62 10.23
N SER A 290 7.47 30.18 11.48
CA SER A 290 6.74 30.83 12.57
C SER A 290 7.36 32.21 12.88
N MET A 291 6.54 33.15 13.34
CA MET A 291 7.01 34.48 13.80
C MET A 291 7.86 34.39 15.09
N VAL A 292 7.84 33.23 15.76
CA VAL A 292 8.62 32.95 16.97
C VAL A 292 10.10 32.70 16.62
N GLY A 293 11.02 33.42 17.28
CA GLY A 293 12.49 33.28 17.11
C GLY A 293 13.19 34.41 16.34
N GLY A 294 12.46 35.42 15.88
CA GLY A 294 13.03 36.62 15.23
C GLY A 294 13.71 36.35 13.88
N SER A 295 14.47 37.33 13.39
CA SER A 295 15.19 37.27 12.11
C SER A 295 16.56 36.56 12.17
N SER A 296 16.99 36.12 13.37
CA SER A 296 18.24 35.38 13.53
C SER A 296 18.18 34.01 12.85
N ARG A 297 19.35 33.56 12.37
CA ARG A 297 19.57 32.21 11.83
C ARG A 297 20.00 31.19 12.89
N ASP A 298 20.11 31.61 14.15
CA ASP A 298 20.53 30.74 15.24
C ASP A 298 19.45 29.72 15.61
N ILE A 299 18.18 30.16 15.65
CA ILE A 299 17.01 29.34 15.98
C ILE A 299 15.84 29.76 15.07
N GLY A 300 15.10 28.79 14.53
CA GLY A 300 13.86 29.04 13.81
C GLY A 300 12.86 27.91 14.03
N SER A 301 11.58 28.26 14.19
CA SER A 301 10.47 27.31 14.17
C SER A 301 9.80 27.32 12.79
N PHE A 302 9.50 26.15 12.27
CA PHE A 302 8.91 25.93 10.96
C PHE A 302 7.71 24.98 11.07
N LYS A 303 6.57 25.36 10.49
CA LYS A 303 5.46 24.44 10.25
C LYS A 303 5.64 23.83 8.86
N ALA A 304 5.64 22.50 8.79
CA ALA A 304 5.79 21.75 7.55
C ALA A 304 4.57 20.83 7.36
N ASP A 305 3.89 20.98 6.22
CA ASP A 305 2.65 20.28 5.93
C ASP A 305 2.87 19.13 4.94
N GLY A 306 2.15 18.02 5.10
CA GLY A 306 2.24 16.86 4.20
C GLY A 306 3.63 16.23 4.14
N VAL A 307 4.29 16.14 5.29
CA VAL A 307 5.67 15.70 5.45
C VAL A 307 5.82 14.19 5.27
N TYR A 308 6.89 13.81 4.58
CA TYR A 308 7.40 12.44 4.59
C TYR A 308 8.92 12.41 4.51
N VAL A 309 9.51 11.41 5.15
CA VAL A 309 10.96 11.22 5.23
C VAL A 309 11.43 10.44 3.99
N VAL A 310 12.29 11.05 3.19
CA VAL A 310 12.89 10.42 2.00
C VAL A 310 14.26 9.81 2.27
N ASN A 311 14.96 10.26 3.32
CA ASN A 311 16.23 9.71 3.80
C ASN A 311 16.35 9.89 5.32
N GLY A 312 16.97 8.94 6.02
CA GLY A 312 17.14 8.97 7.47
C GLY A 312 16.14 8.09 8.24
N ALA A 313 15.47 7.15 7.58
CA ALA A 313 14.50 6.26 8.25
C ALA A 313 15.11 5.44 9.40
N GLN A 314 16.36 4.97 9.24
CA GLN A 314 17.09 4.26 10.29
C GLN A 314 17.45 5.20 11.44
N THR A 315 17.85 6.45 11.15
CA THR A 315 18.11 7.50 12.15
C THR A 315 16.87 7.78 12.99
N VAL A 316 15.75 8.10 12.33
CA VAL A 316 14.48 8.43 13.02
C VAL A 316 13.97 7.24 13.83
N SER A 317 13.93 6.04 13.25
CA SER A 317 13.43 4.85 13.95
C SER A 317 14.33 4.39 15.09
N THR A 318 15.66 4.55 14.98
CA THR A 318 16.58 4.19 16.06
C THR A 318 16.47 5.17 17.23
N ILE A 319 16.43 6.48 16.94
CA ILE A 319 16.22 7.52 17.97
C ILE A 319 14.86 7.30 18.68
N GLY A 320 13.79 7.10 17.91
CA GLY A 320 12.45 6.90 18.46
C GLY A 320 12.33 5.63 19.32
N ARG A 321 12.82 4.48 18.83
CA ARG A 321 12.81 3.24 19.62
C ARG A 321 13.69 3.32 20.87
N TYR A 322 14.83 3.99 20.78
CA TYR A 322 15.71 4.22 21.92
C TYR A 322 14.99 5.05 22.99
N PHE A 323 14.24 6.08 22.60
CA PHE A 323 13.39 6.86 23.50
C PHE A 323 12.26 6.03 24.13
N GLU A 324 11.52 5.24 23.33
CA GLU A 324 10.45 4.34 23.83
C GLU A 324 10.96 3.32 24.85
N GLN A 325 12.23 2.91 24.74
CA GLN A 325 12.90 2.00 25.68
C GLN A 325 13.40 2.70 26.96
N GLY A 326 13.12 3.99 27.14
CA GLY A 326 13.57 4.79 28.28
C GLY A 326 15.02 5.26 28.16
N GLY A 327 15.57 5.31 26.95
CA GLY A 327 16.93 5.78 26.69
C GLY A 327 17.13 7.27 27.02
N ALA A 328 18.29 7.61 27.58
CA ALA A 328 18.69 8.97 27.95
C ALA A 328 19.69 9.57 26.94
N ASN A 329 20.03 10.86 27.07
CA ASN A 329 21.03 11.61 26.27
C ASN A 329 20.56 12.21 24.92
N LEU A 330 19.26 12.13 24.58
CA LEU A 330 18.75 12.72 23.34
C LEU A 330 18.81 14.26 23.32
N ASP A 331 18.86 14.88 24.49
CA ASP A 331 19.10 16.32 24.71
C ASP A 331 20.45 16.78 24.13
N LYS A 332 21.46 15.90 24.08
CA LYS A 332 22.79 16.14 23.53
C LYS A 332 22.93 15.78 22.06
N VAL A 333 21.97 15.03 21.51
CA VAL A 333 21.98 14.62 20.11
C VAL A 333 21.57 15.79 19.21
N ARG A 334 22.37 16.05 18.18
CA ARG A 334 22.04 16.98 17.10
C ARG A 334 22.05 16.24 15.78
N VAL A 335 20.93 16.31 15.05
CA VAL A 335 20.75 15.62 13.77
C VAL A 335 20.72 16.66 12.67
N HIS A 336 21.52 16.48 11.62
CA HIS A 336 21.39 17.33 10.43
C HIS A 336 20.04 17.07 9.76
N LEU A 337 19.26 18.11 9.51
CA LEU A 337 17.95 18.01 8.86
C LEU A 337 17.94 18.88 7.61
N ARG A 338 17.37 18.34 6.53
CA ARG A 338 17.01 19.06 5.32
C ARG A 338 15.53 18.83 5.01
N ILE A 339 14.79 19.90 4.79
CA ILE A 339 13.37 19.86 4.40
C ILE A 339 13.23 20.55 3.05
N VAL A 340 12.74 19.82 2.05
CA VAL A 340 12.49 20.33 0.69
C VAL A 340 11.01 20.65 0.56
N SER A 341 10.68 21.87 0.15
CA SER A 341 9.31 22.27 -0.13
C SER A 341 8.92 21.88 -1.57
N LEU A 342 7.71 21.37 -1.73
CA LEU A 342 7.10 21.11 -3.03
C LEU A 342 6.23 22.27 -3.53
N GLU A 343 6.11 23.33 -2.73
CA GLU A 343 5.35 24.52 -3.08
C GLU A 343 5.91 25.15 -4.36
N ASN A 344 5.03 25.35 -5.35
CA ASN A 344 5.39 25.84 -6.69
C ASN A 344 6.40 24.97 -7.46
N SER A 345 6.48 23.67 -7.14
CA SER A 345 7.29 22.71 -7.89
C SER A 345 6.46 21.86 -8.85
N ASP A 346 7.09 21.32 -9.90
CA ASP A 346 6.43 20.38 -10.82
C ASP A 346 5.89 19.16 -10.04
N GLU A 347 4.74 18.63 -10.45
CA GLU A 347 4.08 17.46 -9.83
C GLU A 347 5.02 16.24 -9.67
N HIS A 348 6.03 16.13 -10.55
CA HIS A 348 7.00 15.03 -10.55
C HIS A 348 8.25 15.30 -9.69
N PHE A 349 8.43 16.51 -9.15
CA PHE A 349 9.64 16.90 -8.42
C PHE A 349 9.81 16.10 -7.13
N GLY A 350 8.75 15.95 -6.33
CA GLY A 350 8.79 15.14 -5.10
C GLY A 350 9.20 13.69 -5.35
N ALA A 351 8.68 13.08 -6.43
CA ALA A 351 9.07 11.73 -6.85
C ALA A 351 10.55 11.67 -7.29
N LYS A 352 11.06 12.69 -8.00
CA LYS A 352 12.47 12.79 -8.40
C LYS A 352 13.41 12.96 -7.21
N VAL A 353 13.04 13.79 -6.22
CA VAL A 353 13.81 13.98 -4.98
C VAL A 353 13.86 12.67 -4.19
N THR A 354 12.71 12.03 -4.01
CA THR A 354 12.59 10.72 -3.34
C THR A 354 13.43 9.66 -4.03
N LYS A 355 13.34 9.55 -5.35
CA LYS A 355 14.12 8.59 -6.15
C LYS A 355 15.61 8.86 -6.00
N SER A 356 16.04 10.12 -6.16
CA SER A 356 17.46 10.51 -6.12
C SER A 356 18.11 10.30 -4.75
N ASN A 357 17.42 10.66 -3.66
CA ASN A 357 17.92 10.42 -2.29
C ASN A 357 18.07 8.92 -2.00
N ASN A 358 17.17 8.09 -2.54
CA ASN A 358 17.25 6.65 -2.40
C ASN A 358 18.32 5.99 -3.29
N ARG A 359 18.77 6.67 -4.36
CA ARG A 359 19.80 6.17 -5.30
C ARG A 359 21.23 6.18 -4.75
N GLN A 360 21.52 6.91 -3.68
CA GLN A 360 22.89 7.07 -3.15
C GLN A 360 23.50 5.79 -2.57
N ASN A 361 22.72 4.71 -2.35
CA ASN A 361 23.24 3.37 -2.10
C ASN A 361 22.94 2.47 -3.31
N ARG A 362 23.95 1.69 -3.74
CA ARG A 362 23.98 0.83 -4.95
C ARG A 362 22.62 0.20 -5.29
N ILE A 363 21.92 0.77 -6.27
CA ILE A 363 20.66 0.23 -6.79
C ILE A 363 20.96 -1.02 -7.61
N GLU A 364 20.26 -2.11 -7.34
CA GLU A 364 20.20 -3.23 -8.26
C GLU A 364 19.00 -3.07 -9.20
N ASN A 365 19.11 -3.58 -10.43
CA ASN A 365 18.03 -3.47 -11.42
C ASN A 365 16.68 -4.02 -10.91
N ARG A 366 16.72 -4.96 -9.95
CA ARG A 366 15.55 -5.49 -9.22
C ARG A 366 14.77 -4.43 -8.44
N ASP A 367 15.40 -3.37 -7.95
CA ASP A 367 14.71 -2.37 -7.11
C ASP A 367 13.73 -1.52 -7.92
N PHE A 368 13.96 -1.37 -9.24
CA PHE A 368 13.02 -0.71 -10.16
C PHE A 368 11.75 -1.52 -10.41
N VAL A 369 11.77 -2.84 -10.14
CA VAL A 369 10.62 -3.73 -10.32
C VAL A 369 9.46 -3.35 -9.39
N SER A 370 9.77 -2.77 -8.21
CA SER A 370 8.75 -2.27 -7.26
C SER A 370 7.88 -1.14 -7.82
N GLN A 371 8.34 -0.48 -8.89
CA GLN A 371 7.66 0.64 -9.55
C GLN A 371 7.03 0.23 -10.89
N ASP A 372 7.16 -1.04 -11.29
CA ASP A 372 6.58 -1.53 -12.54
C ASP A 372 5.06 -1.70 -12.40
N GLU A 373 4.31 -1.23 -13.40
CA GLU A 373 2.85 -1.21 -13.38
C GLU A 373 2.26 -2.62 -13.24
N GLU A 374 2.85 -3.64 -13.88
CA GLU A 374 2.36 -5.02 -13.76
C GLU A 374 2.58 -5.58 -12.36
N GLN A 375 3.68 -5.21 -11.69
CA GLN A 375 3.98 -5.68 -10.34
C GLN A 375 3.05 -5.02 -9.32
N ILE A 376 2.86 -3.71 -9.44
CA ILE A 376 1.90 -2.96 -8.62
C ILE A 376 0.51 -3.55 -8.81
N ARG A 377 0.09 -3.78 -10.05
CA ARG A 377 -1.21 -4.41 -10.37
C ARG A 377 -1.35 -5.78 -9.72
N LEU A 378 -0.39 -6.69 -9.91
CA LEU A 378 -0.42 -8.04 -9.33
C LEU A 378 -0.45 -8.00 -7.79
N ARG A 379 0.35 -7.13 -7.17
CA ARG A 379 0.34 -6.96 -5.70
C ARG A 379 -1.02 -6.47 -5.21
N THR A 380 -1.60 -5.48 -5.88
CA THR A 380 -2.93 -4.96 -5.54
C THR A 380 -4.01 -6.04 -5.69
N GLU A 381 -4.01 -6.79 -6.79
CA GLU A 381 -4.93 -7.91 -7.01
C GLU A 381 -4.84 -8.96 -5.90
N LEU A 382 -3.63 -9.29 -5.46
CA LEU A 382 -3.36 -10.29 -4.43
C LEU A 382 -3.68 -9.81 -3.01
N ALA A 383 -3.37 -8.55 -2.69
CA ALA A 383 -3.67 -7.96 -1.39
C ALA A 383 -5.17 -7.97 -1.08
N ILE A 384 -6.00 -7.78 -2.12
CA ILE A 384 -7.46 -7.87 -2.03
C ILE A 384 -7.93 -9.28 -1.65
N GLU A 385 -7.20 -10.32 -2.03
CA GLU A 385 -7.43 -11.72 -1.62
C GLU A 385 -6.75 -12.07 -0.28
N GLY A 386 -6.14 -11.08 0.40
CA GLY A 386 -5.40 -11.27 1.65
C GLY A 386 -4.08 -12.01 1.46
N ILE A 387 -3.48 -11.92 0.27
CA ILE A 387 -2.18 -12.51 -0.06
C ILE A 387 -1.13 -11.40 -0.15
N GLU A 388 -0.07 -11.52 0.63
CA GLU A 388 1.03 -10.56 0.68
C GLU A 388 2.07 -10.88 -0.41
N TYR A 389 2.13 -10.03 -1.45
CA TYR A 389 3.16 -10.11 -2.47
C TYR A 389 4.27 -9.08 -2.21
N ASN A 390 5.41 -9.55 -1.70
CA ASN A 390 6.55 -8.71 -1.39
C ASN A 390 7.48 -8.51 -2.60
N ILE A 391 7.32 -7.38 -3.29
CA ILE A 391 8.16 -7.02 -4.45
C ILE A 391 9.50 -6.42 -4.01
N VAL A 392 9.52 -5.77 -2.84
CA VAL A 392 10.69 -5.06 -2.32
C VAL A 392 11.62 -6.04 -1.61
N ARG A 393 12.93 -5.83 -1.76
CA ARG A 393 13.92 -6.60 -1.00
C ARG A 393 13.70 -6.39 0.49
N SER A 394 13.44 -7.48 1.19
CA SER A 394 13.40 -7.50 2.64
C SER A 394 14.18 -8.73 3.10
N GLU A 395 15.23 -8.51 3.90
CA GLU A 395 15.98 -9.61 4.53
C GLU A 395 15.18 -10.29 5.65
N SER A 396 14.09 -9.66 6.11
CA SER A 396 13.19 -10.21 7.12
C SER A 396 11.96 -10.91 6.55
N PHE A 397 11.78 -10.89 5.22
CA PHE A 397 10.65 -11.55 4.59
C PHE A 397 10.72 -13.06 4.79
N LYS A 398 9.61 -13.65 5.27
CA LYS A 398 9.45 -15.09 5.43
C LYS A 398 8.26 -15.55 4.60
N PRO A 399 8.46 -16.43 3.61
CA PRO A 399 7.35 -17.03 2.89
C PRO A 399 6.39 -17.74 3.85
N SER A 400 5.10 -17.61 3.58
CA SER A 400 4.02 -18.30 4.31
C SER A 400 2.96 -18.74 3.31
N ASP A 401 1.93 -19.47 3.77
CA ASP A 401 0.83 -19.90 2.89
C ASP A 401 0.16 -18.72 2.17
N LYS A 402 0.15 -17.52 2.78
CA LYS A 402 -0.42 -16.29 2.19
C LYS A 402 0.62 -15.21 1.88
N SER A 403 1.91 -15.55 1.78
CA SER A 403 2.93 -14.56 1.40
C SER A 403 4.05 -15.16 0.54
N PHE A 404 4.51 -14.39 -0.45
CA PHE A 404 5.64 -14.76 -1.30
C PHE A 404 6.39 -13.52 -1.80
N ASP A 405 7.62 -13.70 -2.31
CA ASP A 405 8.44 -12.60 -2.83
C ASP A 405 8.56 -12.61 -4.37
N LEU A 406 9.17 -11.55 -4.90
CA LEU A 406 9.43 -11.41 -6.34
C LEU A 406 10.26 -12.57 -6.93
N GLN A 407 11.18 -13.18 -6.18
CA GLN A 407 11.97 -14.29 -6.69
C GLN A 407 11.12 -15.54 -6.87
N GLU A 408 10.30 -15.86 -5.86
CA GLU A 408 9.37 -16.97 -5.91
C GLU A 408 8.36 -16.80 -7.06
N ALA A 409 7.81 -15.60 -7.21
CA ALA A 409 6.92 -15.25 -8.33
C ALA A 409 7.58 -15.46 -9.71
N THR A 410 8.82 -14.96 -9.85
CA THR A 410 9.58 -15.08 -11.10
C THR A 410 9.86 -16.54 -11.45
N VAL A 411 10.24 -17.36 -10.47
CA VAL A 411 10.48 -18.80 -10.66
C VAL A 411 9.19 -19.52 -11.04
N ALA A 412 8.09 -19.25 -10.35
CA ALA A 412 6.81 -19.89 -10.60
C ALA A 412 6.30 -19.62 -12.02
N LEU A 413 6.26 -18.35 -12.43
CA LEU A 413 5.83 -17.99 -13.78
C LEU A 413 6.80 -18.46 -14.86
N SER A 414 8.11 -18.47 -14.58
CA SER A 414 9.09 -19.04 -15.52
C SER A 414 8.84 -20.52 -15.79
N CYS A 415 8.51 -21.30 -14.75
CA CYS A 415 8.15 -22.71 -14.90
C CYS A 415 6.77 -22.88 -15.54
N ALA A 416 5.81 -21.97 -15.30
CA ALA A 416 4.47 -22.04 -15.87
C ALA A 416 4.39 -21.55 -17.32
N SER A 417 5.43 -20.89 -17.83
CA SER A 417 5.50 -20.33 -19.18
C SER A 417 5.53 -21.37 -20.31
N GLU A 418 5.71 -22.66 -19.99
CA GLU A 418 5.97 -23.76 -20.92
C GLU A 418 7.27 -23.60 -21.75
N GLN A 419 8.08 -22.58 -21.46
CA GLN A 419 9.35 -22.28 -22.14
C GLN A 419 10.53 -22.69 -21.27
N SER A 420 11.18 -23.79 -21.62
CA SER A 420 12.36 -24.30 -20.89
C SER A 420 13.48 -23.28 -20.74
N ALA A 421 13.66 -22.38 -21.72
CA ALA A 421 14.65 -21.32 -21.65
C ALA A 421 14.43 -20.38 -20.46
N LEU A 422 13.18 -20.04 -20.12
CA LEU A 422 12.84 -19.15 -19.01
C LEU A 422 13.07 -19.84 -17.66
N ALA A 423 12.65 -21.11 -17.52
CA ALA A 423 12.92 -21.90 -16.32
C ALA A 423 14.43 -22.06 -16.04
N VAL A 424 15.23 -22.27 -17.10
CA VAL A 424 16.70 -22.33 -16.99
C VAL A 424 17.29 -20.96 -16.63
N GLN A 425 16.79 -19.88 -17.24
CA GLN A 425 17.24 -18.51 -16.93
C GLN A 425 16.99 -18.18 -15.46
N ALA A 426 15.81 -18.51 -14.91
CA ALA A 426 15.47 -18.28 -13.51
C ALA A 426 16.39 -19.06 -12.56
N LYS A 427 16.78 -20.29 -12.93
CA LYS A 427 17.73 -21.10 -12.13
C LYS A 427 19.17 -20.59 -12.23
N ARG A 428 19.61 -20.15 -13.41
CA ARG A 428 21.00 -19.78 -13.69
C ARG A 428 21.32 -18.38 -13.18
N GLU A 429 20.47 -17.42 -13.48
CA GLU A 429 20.72 -15.99 -13.31
C GLU A 429 19.39 -15.23 -13.33
N ILE A 430 18.67 -15.28 -12.20
CA ILE A 430 17.36 -14.64 -12.05
C ILE A 430 17.43 -13.12 -12.26
N GLY A 431 18.57 -12.49 -11.99
CA GLY A 431 18.80 -11.06 -12.18
C GLY A 431 18.57 -10.56 -13.61
N LYS A 432 18.76 -11.42 -14.64
CA LYS A 432 18.49 -11.06 -16.04
C LYS A 432 17.03 -10.76 -16.35
N PHE A 433 16.10 -11.24 -15.53
CA PHE A 433 14.70 -10.84 -15.65
C PHE A 433 14.50 -9.37 -15.32
N PHE A 434 15.41 -8.74 -14.59
CA PHE A 434 15.21 -7.38 -14.11
C PHE A 434 16.10 -6.35 -14.80
N GLU A 435 17.00 -6.77 -15.71
CA GLU A 435 17.89 -5.85 -16.46
C GLU A 435 17.11 -4.88 -17.35
N ASP A 436 16.02 -5.33 -17.97
CA ASP A 436 15.17 -4.51 -18.82
C ASP A 436 13.71 -4.97 -18.70
N LEU A 437 12.90 -4.14 -18.03
CA LEU A 437 11.49 -4.43 -17.75
C LEU A 437 10.59 -4.26 -18.98
N THR A 438 11.11 -3.77 -20.11
CA THR A 438 10.32 -3.50 -21.31
C THR A 438 10.31 -4.68 -22.30
N LYS A 439 11.17 -5.68 -22.12
CA LYS A 439 11.34 -6.79 -23.08
C LYS A 439 11.50 -8.16 -22.40
N ALA A 440 11.67 -9.19 -23.22
CA ALA A 440 11.99 -10.54 -22.74
C ALA A 440 13.38 -10.56 -22.03
N PRO A 441 13.56 -11.35 -20.96
CA PRO A 441 12.62 -12.38 -20.48
C PRO A 441 11.54 -11.86 -19.51
N TYR A 442 11.60 -10.60 -19.06
CA TYR A 442 10.65 -10.02 -18.10
C TYR A 442 9.21 -10.04 -18.61
N LYS A 443 8.94 -9.36 -19.75
CA LYS A 443 7.59 -9.24 -20.32
C LYS A 443 7.02 -10.59 -20.80
N SER A 444 7.85 -11.63 -20.92
CA SER A 444 7.37 -12.98 -21.23
C SER A 444 6.58 -13.60 -20.07
N ILE A 445 6.82 -13.15 -18.83
CA ILE A 445 6.15 -13.68 -17.63
C ILE A 445 5.36 -12.62 -16.85
N PHE A 446 5.76 -11.35 -16.89
CA PHE A 446 5.04 -10.24 -16.28
C PHE A 446 4.45 -9.35 -17.37
N ASN A 447 3.18 -9.58 -17.70
CA ASN A 447 2.45 -8.90 -18.77
C ASN A 447 0.96 -8.75 -18.43
N PRO A 448 0.19 -7.97 -19.20
CA PRO A 448 -1.24 -7.73 -18.91
C PRO A 448 -2.12 -8.98 -18.85
N GLN A 449 -1.69 -10.11 -19.42
CA GLN A 449 -2.45 -11.38 -19.40
C GLN A 449 -2.21 -12.19 -18.12
N THR A 450 -1.16 -11.87 -17.36
CA THR A 450 -0.83 -12.53 -16.10
C THR A 450 -1.67 -11.88 -15.00
N ASN A 451 -2.54 -12.64 -14.33
CA ASN A 451 -3.33 -12.15 -13.19
C ASN A 451 -2.81 -12.71 -11.85
N GLY A 452 -3.16 -12.03 -10.76
CA GLY A 452 -2.69 -12.36 -9.41
C GLY A 452 -3.06 -13.77 -8.98
N ILE A 453 -4.30 -14.20 -9.24
CA ILE A 453 -4.79 -15.55 -8.89
C ILE A 453 -3.97 -16.64 -9.62
N TYR A 454 -3.72 -16.45 -10.91
CA TYR A 454 -2.90 -17.35 -11.71
C TYR A 454 -1.48 -17.45 -11.14
N LEU A 455 -0.84 -16.31 -10.85
CA LEU A 455 0.48 -16.26 -10.22
C LEU A 455 0.49 -17.03 -8.89
N TYR A 456 -0.46 -16.78 -8.01
CA TYR A 456 -0.55 -17.42 -6.70
C TYR A 456 -0.76 -18.94 -6.80
N ASN A 457 -1.63 -19.38 -7.71
CA ASN A 457 -1.85 -20.80 -7.97
C ASN A 457 -0.58 -21.48 -8.51
N CYS A 458 0.15 -20.84 -9.44
CA CYS A 458 1.44 -21.35 -9.90
C CYS A 458 2.45 -21.50 -8.76
N ILE A 459 2.52 -20.53 -7.84
CA ILE A 459 3.41 -20.59 -6.67
C ILE A 459 3.06 -21.78 -5.78
N ASN A 460 1.78 -21.97 -5.45
CA ASN A 460 1.37 -23.05 -4.57
C ASN A 460 1.63 -24.44 -5.19
N ILE A 461 1.46 -24.58 -6.51
CA ILE A 461 1.82 -25.81 -7.22
C ILE A 461 3.33 -26.05 -7.15
N ILE A 462 4.15 -25.02 -7.38
CA ILE A 462 5.61 -25.12 -7.29
C ILE A 462 6.06 -25.49 -5.88
N ARG A 463 5.45 -24.91 -4.84
CA ARG A 463 5.71 -25.27 -3.44
C ARG A 463 5.43 -26.74 -3.17
N GLU A 464 4.33 -27.28 -3.68
CA GLU A 464 3.99 -28.71 -3.53
C GLU A 464 4.97 -29.60 -4.33
N VAL A 465 5.39 -29.20 -5.53
CA VAL A 465 6.42 -29.90 -6.31
C VAL A 465 7.76 -29.92 -5.56
N ASP A 466 8.21 -28.78 -5.05
CA ASP A 466 9.47 -28.67 -4.29
C ASP A 466 9.39 -29.48 -2.97
N LYS A 467 8.23 -29.52 -2.32
CA LYS A 467 7.97 -30.39 -1.17
C LYS A 467 8.08 -31.88 -1.53
N CYS A 468 7.41 -32.31 -2.60
CA CYS A 468 7.47 -33.70 -3.08
C CYS A 468 8.90 -34.11 -3.47
N LEU A 469 9.65 -33.24 -4.15
CA LEU A 469 11.07 -33.46 -4.47
C LEU A 469 11.92 -33.67 -3.21
N ASN A 470 11.71 -32.86 -2.17
CA ASN A 470 12.42 -33.00 -0.91
C ASN A 470 12.06 -34.30 -0.19
N GLU A 471 10.79 -34.70 -0.17
CA GLU A 471 10.35 -35.98 0.39
C GLU A 471 10.98 -37.17 -0.36
N GLU A 472 11.04 -37.14 -1.69
CA GLU A 472 11.70 -38.18 -2.50
C GLU A 472 13.22 -38.21 -2.29
N ILE A 473 13.87 -37.06 -2.08
CA ILE A 473 15.29 -36.98 -1.72
C ILE A 473 15.54 -37.64 -0.35
N LEU A 474 14.64 -37.46 0.63
CA LEU A 474 14.77 -38.05 1.97
C LEU A 474 14.59 -39.58 1.96
N LYS A 475 13.87 -40.13 0.99
CA LYS A 475 13.70 -41.59 0.80
C LYS A 475 14.94 -42.28 0.22
N LEU A 476 15.90 -41.53 -0.34
CA LEU A 476 17.12 -42.11 -0.89
C LEU A 476 18.06 -42.58 0.23
N GLU A 477 18.59 -43.80 0.09
CA GLU A 477 19.59 -44.35 1.01
C GLU A 477 20.85 -43.48 1.13
N LYS A 478 21.23 -42.78 0.04
CA LYS A 478 22.40 -41.89 0.00
C LYS A 478 22.07 -40.62 -0.78
N LYS A 479 22.48 -39.46 -0.25
CA LYS A 479 22.41 -38.14 -0.91
C LYS A 479 23.53 -37.97 -1.95
N SER A 480 23.62 -38.92 -2.88
CA SER A 480 24.66 -38.99 -3.90
C SER A 480 24.16 -39.73 -5.13
N GLY A 481 24.86 -39.60 -6.25
CA GLY A 481 24.52 -40.29 -7.48
C GLY A 481 23.56 -39.52 -8.39
N LYS A 482 23.22 -40.15 -9.52
CA LYS A 482 22.53 -39.48 -10.64
C LYS A 482 21.12 -39.05 -10.28
N ARG A 483 20.30 -39.95 -9.71
CA ARG A 483 18.91 -39.66 -9.30
C ARG A 483 18.83 -38.49 -8.32
N TYR A 484 19.66 -38.51 -7.27
CA TYR A 484 19.80 -37.38 -6.34
C TYR A 484 20.18 -36.08 -7.06
N GLY A 485 21.22 -36.14 -7.91
CA GLY A 485 21.67 -34.95 -8.65
C GLY A 485 20.64 -34.40 -9.64
N VAL A 486 19.79 -35.24 -10.24
CA VAL A 486 18.69 -34.80 -11.11
C VAL A 486 17.60 -34.13 -10.29
N MET A 487 17.24 -34.63 -9.11
CA MET A 487 16.25 -33.97 -8.26
C MET A 487 16.75 -32.61 -7.74
N VAL A 488 18.04 -32.51 -7.37
CA VAL A 488 18.64 -31.24 -6.87
C VAL A 488 18.86 -30.22 -7.99
N HIS A 489 19.49 -30.64 -9.09
CA HIS A 489 19.87 -29.71 -10.17
C HIS A 489 18.78 -29.56 -11.23
N GLY A 490 17.94 -30.57 -11.45
CA GLY A 490 16.85 -30.57 -12.41
C GLY A 490 15.50 -30.09 -11.89
N ASN A 491 15.40 -29.69 -10.61
CA ASN A 491 14.13 -29.29 -9.98
C ASN A 491 13.27 -28.33 -10.82
N ARG A 492 13.86 -27.31 -11.47
CA ARG A 492 13.09 -26.36 -12.31
C ARG A 492 12.62 -26.94 -13.65
N ILE A 493 13.34 -27.93 -14.19
CA ILE A 493 12.87 -28.69 -15.37
C ILE A 493 11.78 -29.68 -14.97
N ILE A 494 11.93 -30.35 -13.84
CA ILE A 494 10.90 -31.25 -13.30
C ILE A 494 9.61 -30.47 -13.04
N ALA A 495 9.71 -29.30 -12.38
CA ALA A 495 8.58 -28.41 -12.16
C ALA A 495 7.89 -27.98 -13.47
N LEU A 496 8.65 -27.58 -14.48
CA LEU A 496 8.15 -27.24 -15.82
C LEU A 496 7.40 -28.43 -16.46
N VAL A 497 7.94 -29.66 -16.38
CA VAL A 497 7.28 -30.88 -16.87
C VAL A 497 5.95 -31.12 -16.13
N VAL A 498 5.93 -30.98 -14.81
CA VAL A 498 4.72 -31.15 -13.99
C VAL A 498 3.65 -30.12 -14.39
N LEU A 499 4.01 -28.84 -14.43
CA LEU A 499 3.10 -27.75 -14.83
C LEU A 499 2.52 -27.98 -16.24
N LYS A 500 3.32 -28.46 -17.17
CA LYS A 500 2.89 -28.80 -18.53
C LYS A 500 1.92 -30.00 -18.54
N LYS A 501 2.26 -31.09 -17.85
CA LYS A 501 1.41 -32.31 -17.77
C LYS A 501 0.05 -32.04 -17.12
N LEU A 502 0.02 -31.15 -16.13
CA LEU A 502 -1.21 -30.72 -15.46
C LEU A 502 -1.98 -29.63 -16.21
N ASN A 503 -1.45 -29.13 -17.35
CA ASN A 503 -2.09 -28.11 -18.18
C ASN A 503 -2.47 -26.84 -17.39
N ILE A 504 -1.59 -26.44 -16.47
CA ILE A 504 -1.85 -25.38 -15.48
C ILE A 504 -2.09 -24.02 -16.14
N SER A 505 -1.48 -23.78 -17.30
CA SER A 505 -1.68 -22.57 -18.11
C SER A 505 -3.17 -22.28 -18.42
N LYS A 506 -4.02 -23.32 -18.45
CA LYS A 506 -5.47 -23.19 -18.69
C LYS A 506 -6.32 -23.20 -17.42
N ILE A 507 -5.89 -23.90 -16.36
CA ILE A 507 -6.75 -24.25 -15.22
C ILE A 507 -6.50 -23.36 -14.00
N ALA A 508 -5.28 -22.84 -13.82
CA ALA A 508 -4.93 -22.02 -12.66
C ALA A 508 -5.45 -20.57 -12.73
N GLN A 509 -6.15 -20.17 -13.79
CA GLN A 509 -6.69 -18.81 -13.91
C GLN A 509 -7.97 -18.60 -13.08
N VAL A 510 -8.56 -19.66 -12.53
CA VAL A 510 -9.85 -19.60 -11.82
C VAL A 510 -9.63 -19.50 -10.30
N SER A 511 -10.33 -18.57 -9.65
CA SER A 511 -10.27 -18.37 -8.19
C SER A 511 -10.70 -19.59 -7.38
N SER A 512 -11.58 -20.43 -7.93
CA SER A 512 -12.06 -21.67 -7.29
C SER A 512 -11.16 -22.88 -7.53
N TYR A 513 -9.95 -22.69 -8.09
CA TYR A 513 -9.04 -23.80 -8.35
C TYR A 513 -8.57 -24.44 -7.03
N ALA A 514 -9.02 -25.67 -6.77
CA ALA A 514 -8.58 -26.46 -5.64
C ALA A 514 -7.34 -27.29 -6.01
N ILE A 515 -6.24 -27.05 -5.29
CA ILE A 515 -4.98 -27.76 -5.50
C ILE A 515 -5.13 -29.23 -5.11
N ASN A 516 -5.05 -30.12 -6.10
CA ASN A 516 -5.04 -31.57 -5.86
C ASN A 516 -3.60 -32.05 -5.59
N LYS A 517 -3.21 -32.05 -4.31
CA LYS A 517 -1.86 -32.47 -3.87
C LYS A 517 -1.50 -33.89 -4.30
N SER A 518 -2.45 -34.83 -4.26
CA SER A 518 -2.19 -36.22 -4.67
C SER A 518 -1.83 -36.31 -6.14
N LEU A 519 -2.52 -35.56 -7.00
CA LEU A 519 -2.24 -35.52 -8.43
C LEU A 519 -0.91 -34.82 -8.72
N ILE A 520 -0.58 -33.74 -8.00
CA ILE A 520 0.70 -33.06 -8.15
C ILE A 520 1.85 -33.99 -7.75
N ASN A 521 1.73 -34.70 -6.63
CA ASN A 521 2.77 -35.58 -6.13
C ASN A 521 3.00 -36.79 -7.05
N SER A 522 1.93 -37.45 -7.52
CA SER A 522 2.06 -38.54 -8.48
C SER A 522 2.68 -38.08 -9.80
N THR A 523 2.26 -36.92 -10.32
CA THR A 523 2.84 -36.31 -11.54
C THR A 523 4.31 -35.93 -11.34
N THR A 524 4.67 -35.46 -10.15
CA THR A 524 6.06 -35.10 -9.81
C THR A 524 6.97 -36.32 -9.79
N ILE A 525 6.52 -37.43 -9.20
CA ILE A 525 7.26 -38.70 -9.19
C ILE A 525 7.47 -39.22 -10.61
N ASP A 526 6.44 -39.18 -11.45
CA ASP A 526 6.55 -39.55 -12.87
C ASP A 526 7.56 -38.65 -13.61
N ALA A 527 7.47 -37.32 -13.42
CA ALA A 527 8.40 -36.37 -14.01
C ALA A 527 9.85 -36.59 -13.54
N ILE A 528 10.07 -36.94 -12.27
CA ILE A 528 11.41 -37.31 -11.75
C ILE A 528 11.94 -38.53 -12.51
N ASN A 529 11.14 -39.61 -12.59
CA ASN A 529 11.56 -40.86 -13.24
C ASN A 529 11.92 -40.62 -14.72
N LYS A 530 11.05 -39.90 -15.45
CA LYS A 530 11.25 -39.57 -16.86
C LYS A 530 12.49 -38.70 -17.07
N THR A 531 12.68 -37.68 -16.22
CA THR A 531 13.84 -36.79 -16.30
C THR A 531 15.15 -37.54 -16.04
N VAL A 532 15.16 -38.48 -15.09
CA VAL A 532 16.31 -39.34 -14.81
C VAL A 532 16.64 -40.22 -16.02
N GLU A 533 15.65 -40.94 -16.55
CA GLU A 533 15.79 -41.81 -17.73
C GLU A 533 16.35 -41.04 -18.94
N VAL A 534 15.74 -39.92 -19.31
CA VAL A 534 16.16 -39.08 -20.44
C VAL A 534 17.58 -38.54 -20.23
N THR A 535 17.90 -38.11 -19.00
CA THR A 535 19.24 -37.60 -18.67
C THR A 535 20.30 -38.70 -18.75
N GLU A 536 19.97 -39.94 -18.39
CA GLU A 536 20.88 -41.09 -18.50
C GLU A 536 21.12 -41.49 -19.95
N ASN A 537 20.07 -41.51 -20.77
CA ASN A 537 20.15 -41.91 -22.17
C ASN A 537 20.91 -40.86 -23.02
N MET A 538 20.61 -39.58 -22.85
CA MET A 538 21.14 -38.51 -23.72
C MET A 538 22.42 -37.88 -23.19
N TYR A 539 22.62 -37.86 -21.86
CA TYR A 539 23.66 -37.07 -21.22
C TYR A 539 24.46 -37.85 -20.17
N LYS A 540 24.72 -39.13 -20.45
CA LYS A 540 25.62 -39.98 -19.67
C LYS A 540 26.98 -39.29 -19.47
N GLY A 541 27.51 -39.32 -18.25
CA GLY A 541 28.79 -38.69 -17.89
C GLY A 541 28.80 -37.16 -17.77
N ASN A 542 27.76 -36.42 -18.19
CA ASN A 542 27.71 -34.96 -18.03
C ASN A 542 27.56 -34.56 -16.56
N LEU A 543 28.24 -33.47 -16.17
CA LEU A 543 28.09 -32.83 -14.87
C LEU A 543 26.70 -32.18 -14.76
N LEU A 544 25.86 -32.69 -13.86
CA LEU A 544 24.44 -32.30 -13.76
C LEU A 544 24.23 -30.83 -13.40
N GLY A 545 25.09 -30.25 -12.54
CA GLY A 545 25.00 -28.84 -12.18
C GLY A 545 25.17 -27.88 -13.37
N THR A 546 25.99 -28.26 -14.36
CA THR A 546 26.17 -27.49 -15.61
C THR A 546 25.12 -27.86 -16.65
N LEU A 547 24.72 -29.13 -16.71
CA LEU A 547 23.68 -29.62 -17.62
C LEU A 547 22.38 -28.84 -17.43
N PHE A 548 21.89 -28.73 -16.19
CA PHE A 548 20.63 -28.04 -15.86
C PHE A 548 20.75 -26.50 -15.84
N LYS A 549 21.88 -25.95 -16.26
CA LYS A 549 22.08 -24.52 -16.55
C LYS A 549 22.25 -24.23 -18.04
N ASN A 550 22.21 -25.26 -18.90
CA ASN A 550 22.33 -25.14 -20.35
C ASN A 550 20.95 -25.16 -21.01
N ALA A 551 20.54 -24.04 -21.60
CA ALA A 551 19.20 -23.88 -22.18
C ALA A 551 18.90 -24.90 -23.29
N SER A 552 19.84 -25.13 -24.22
CA SER A 552 19.66 -26.07 -25.34
C SER A 552 19.50 -27.52 -24.88
N LYS A 553 20.35 -27.97 -23.93
CA LYS A 553 20.25 -29.33 -23.38
C LYS A 553 18.97 -29.50 -22.55
N CYS A 554 18.61 -28.51 -21.75
CA CYS A 554 17.37 -28.53 -20.97
C CYS A 554 16.12 -28.53 -21.84
N LYS A 555 16.13 -27.85 -22.99
CA LYS A 555 15.05 -27.89 -23.96
C LYS A 555 14.83 -29.31 -24.47
N LEU A 556 15.91 -30.00 -24.88
CA LEU A 556 15.83 -31.39 -25.31
C LEU A 556 15.34 -32.33 -24.20
N ILE A 557 15.82 -32.16 -22.96
CA ILE A 557 15.33 -32.95 -21.82
C ILE A 557 13.83 -32.73 -21.63
N TYR A 558 13.38 -31.48 -21.60
CA TYR A 558 11.97 -31.11 -21.45
C TYR A 558 11.10 -31.73 -22.55
N GLU A 559 11.49 -31.59 -23.81
CA GLU A 559 10.75 -32.14 -24.97
C GLU A 559 10.65 -33.67 -24.96
N ASN A 560 11.62 -34.38 -24.37
CA ASN A 560 11.57 -35.84 -24.22
C ASN A 560 10.84 -36.32 -22.94
N CYS A 561 10.49 -35.41 -22.04
CA CYS A 561 9.80 -35.72 -20.78
C CYS A 561 8.27 -35.49 -20.82
N ILE A 562 7.81 -34.65 -21.75
CA ILE A 562 6.39 -34.43 -22.07
C ILE A 562 5.94 -35.57 -22.97
#